data_AF-A0A212SEC2-F1
#
_entry.id   AF-A0A212SEC2-F1
#
_cell.length_a   1.000
_cell.length_b   1.000
_cell.length_c   1.000
_cell.angle_alpha   90.00
_cell.angle_beta   90.00
_cell.angle_gamma   90.00
#
_symmetry.space_group_name_H-M   'P 1'
#
loop_
_entity.id
_entity.type
_entity.pdbx_description
1 polymer ?
#
loop_
_entity_poly.entity_id
_entity_poly.type
_entity_poly.pdbx_seq_one_letter_code
_entity_poly.pdbx_strand_id
1 'polypeptide(L)'
;MFSAALTRALTTPAFTAAEFTPTKWDSAEQKAEFANALMKFVAQDFPRTKFHNAFYNTLSNTFGHIAHYDHNGFYETFFLSARGKIAFLEQCVNWPCFGDPTTTYCDVERAVIARLRRANILTLLQSQTTVEQRAADLALLARLKARYEPAPTSSTPAPSLFSLLEGTP
;
A
#
# COMPACT_ATOMS: atom_id res chain seq x y z
N MET A 1 -6.96 -3.30 6.98
CA MET A 1 -6.35 -3.09 8.32
C MET A 1 -5.21 -4.07 8.52
N PHE A 2 -4.06 -3.57 9.00
CA PHE A 2 -2.91 -4.42 9.32
C PHE A 2 -3.16 -5.29 10.55
N SER A 3 -2.45 -6.42 10.65
CA SER A 3 -2.56 -7.31 11.79
C SER A 3 -2.02 -6.64 13.06
N ALA A 4 -2.54 -7.03 14.23
CA ALA A 4 -2.08 -6.50 15.52
C ALA A 4 -0.56 -6.69 15.74
N ALA A 5 -0.01 -7.79 15.23
CA ALA A 5 1.43 -8.06 15.29
C ALA A 5 2.23 -7.04 14.45
N LEU A 6 1.77 -6.74 13.23
CA LEU A 6 2.41 -5.73 12.38
C LEU A 6 2.27 -4.33 12.96
N THR A 7 1.09 -3.97 13.47
CA THR A 7 0.87 -2.71 14.19
C THR A 7 1.87 -2.56 15.32
N ARG A 8 2.02 -3.60 16.17
CA ARG A 8 3.00 -3.60 17.27
C ARG A 8 4.44 -3.49 16.77
N ALA A 9 4.81 -4.19 15.70
CA ALA A 9 6.15 -4.14 15.14
C ALA A 9 6.54 -2.72 14.68
N LEU A 10 5.59 -1.98 14.13
CA LEU A 10 5.77 -0.60 13.69
C LEU A 10 5.83 0.39 14.86
N THR A 11 5.00 0.20 15.89
CA THR A 11 4.83 1.22 16.95
C THR A 11 5.54 0.92 18.27
N THR A 12 6.18 -0.24 18.43
CA THR A 12 6.79 -0.68 19.71
C THR A 12 8.23 -1.17 19.53
N PRO A 13 9.23 -0.66 20.28
CA PRO A 13 9.13 0.50 21.16
C PRO A 13 8.87 1.78 20.35
N ALA A 14 8.24 2.76 20.99
CA ALA A 14 8.13 4.11 20.44
C ALA A 14 9.53 4.74 20.39
N PHE A 15 9.76 5.60 19.39
CA PHE A 15 10.97 6.39 19.33
C PHE A 15 11.00 7.41 20.47
N THR A 16 12.20 7.72 20.95
CA THR A 16 12.45 8.64 22.05
C THR A 16 13.36 9.78 21.59
N ALA A 17 13.33 10.91 22.29
CA ALA A 17 14.18 12.06 21.97
C ALA A 17 15.69 11.72 21.98
N ALA A 18 16.13 10.77 22.82
CA ALA A 18 17.53 10.35 22.88
C ALA A 18 18.06 9.72 21.58
N GLU A 19 17.18 9.35 20.65
CA GLU A 19 17.54 8.78 19.36
C GLU A 19 17.79 9.83 18.28
N PHE A 20 17.49 11.11 18.55
CA PHE A 20 17.54 12.17 17.55
C PHE A 20 18.36 13.38 18.00
N THR A 21 19.02 14.00 17.03
CA THR A 21 19.74 15.26 17.24
C THR A 21 18.77 16.42 16.98
N PRO A 22 18.63 17.37 17.91
CA PRO A 22 17.80 18.55 17.66
C PRO A 22 18.39 19.38 16.53
N THR A 23 17.51 20.04 15.77
CA THR A 23 17.91 21.08 14.81
C THR A 23 17.71 22.46 15.42
N LYS A 24 18.07 23.51 14.68
CA LYS A 24 17.74 24.89 15.03
C LYS A 24 16.22 25.15 15.15
N TRP A 25 15.40 24.38 14.45
CA TRP A 25 13.97 24.63 14.27
C TRP A 25 13.10 23.69 15.10
N ASP A 26 13.59 22.47 15.30
CA ASP A 26 12.85 21.39 15.95
C ASP A 26 13.71 20.69 17.00
N SER A 27 13.11 20.47 18.16
CA SER A 27 13.67 19.66 19.26
C SER A 27 13.74 18.18 18.89
N ALA A 28 14.52 17.42 19.66
CA ALA A 28 14.60 15.97 19.53
C ALA A 28 13.26 15.30 19.90
N GLU A 29 12.50 15.90 20.81
CA GLU A 29 11.15 15.49 21.20
C GLU A 29 10.18 15.60 20.01
N GLN A 30 10.16 16.75 19.32
CA GLN A 30 9.31 16.96 18.14
C GLN A 30 9.67 15.98 17.00
N LYS A 31 10.96 15.68 16.81
CA LYS A 31 11.42 14.65 15.88
C LYS A 31 10.87 13.27 16.24
N ALA A 32 10.93 12.89 17.52
CA ALA A 32 10.39 11.63 18.00
C ALA A 32 8.87 11.54 17.86
N GLU A 33 8.15 12.63 18.16
CA GLU A 33 6.70 12.72 17.97
C GLU A 33 6.31 12.52 16.51
N PHE A 34 7.00 13.17 15.58
CA PHE A 34 6.78 13.00 14.14
C PHE A 34 7.05 11.55 13.70
N ALA A 35 8.18 10.96 14.10
CA ALA A 35 8.53 9.57 13.75
C ALA A 35 7.45 8.59 14.26
N ASN A 36 7.00 8.77 15.49
CA ASN A 36 5.94 7.96 16.10
C ASN A 36 4.57 8.18 15.43
N ALA A 37 4.24 9.43 15.06
CA ALA A 37 3.04 9.75 14.32
C ALA A 37 3.04 9.06 12.94
N LEU A 38 4.16 9.07 12.24
CA LEU A 38 4.33 8.39 10.94
C LEU A 38 4.17 6.87 11.10
N MET A 39 4.79 6.24 12.10
CA MET A 39 4.60 4.82 12.36
C MET A 39 3.15 4.46 12.68
N LYS A 40 2.46 5.28 13.50
CA LYS A 40 1.03 5.08 13.78
C LYS A 40 0.17 5.27 12.53
N PHE A 41 0.47 6.28 11.71
CA PHE A 41 -0.24 6.57 10.47
C PHE A 41 -0.15 5.38 9.50
N VAL A 42 1.05 4.84 9.30
CA VAL A 42 1.27 3.63 8.50
C VAL A 42 0.56 2.43 9.14
N ALA A 43 0.72 2.21 10.45
CA ALA A 43 0.13 1.06 11.14
C ALA A 43 -1.41 1.06 11.15
N GLN A 44 -2.04 2.23 11.02
CA GLN A 44 -3.49 2.42 10.93
C GLN A 44 -4.00 2.47 9.49
N ASP A 45 -3.16 2.12 8.52
CA ASP A 45 -3.49 2.10 7.09
C ASP A 45 -3.84 3.49 6.51
N PHE A 46 -3.02 4.48 6.88
CA PHE A 46 -2.99 5.84 6.31
C PHE A 46 -4.30 6.63 6.47
N PRO A 47 -4.85 6.80 7.69
CA PRO A 47 -6.15 7.45 7.88
C PRO A 47 -6.12 8.97 7.63
N ARG A 48 -7.03 9.48 6.79
CA ARG A 48 -7.15 10.93 6.48
C ARG A 48 -7.26 11.83 7.72
N THR A 49 -7.92 11.36 8.77
CA THR A 49 -8.11 12.11 10.03
C THR A 49 -6.80 12.38 10.78
N LYS A 50 -5.73 11.63 10.49
CA LYS A 50 -4.38 11.84 11.05
C LYS A 50 -3.47 12.63 10.10
N PHE A 51 -3.92 12.92 8.89
CA PHE A 51 -3.15 13.64 7.87
C PHE A 51 -3.46 15.14 7.91
N HIS A 52 -3.03 15.81 8.98
CA HIS A 52 -3.21 17.25 9.17
C HIS A 52 -2.00 18.05 8.67
N ASN A 53 -2.16 19.36 8.50
CA ASN A 53 -1.15 20.26 7.94
C ASN A 53 0.22 20.15 8.63
N ALA A 54 0.27 20.13 9.97
CA ALA A 54 1.56 20.01 10.66
C ALA A 54 2.29 18.69 10.34
N PHE A 55 1.58 17.58 10.27
CA PHE A 55 2.17 16.28 9.89
C PHE A 55 2.64 16.29 8.43
N TYR A 56 1.82 16.85 7.53
CA TYR A 56 2.18 17.02 6.13
C TYR A 56 3.43 17.88 5.95
N ASN A 57 3.50 19.04 6.60
CA ASN A 57 4.61 19.98 6.46
C ASN A 57 5.95 19.34 6.84
N THR A 58 6.00 18.49 7.87
CA THR A 58 7.21 17.73 8.18
C THR A 58 7.44 16.62 7.16
N LEU A 59 6.41 15.83 6.85
CA LEU A 59 6.53 14.69 5.93
C LEU A 59 7.01 15.10 4.52
N SER A 60 6.48 16.19 3.96
CA SER A 60 6.83 16.67 2.61
C SER A 60 8.27 17.15 2.50
N ASN A 61 8.94 17.44 3.62
CA ASN A 61 10.35 17.81 3.68
C ASN A 61 11.26 16.62 4.01
N THR A 62 10.70 15.41 4.09
CA THR A 62 11.42 14.17 4.40
C THR A 62 11.24 13.13 3.29
N PHE A 63 12.18 12.18 3.19
CA PHE A 63 12.17 11.06 2.24
C PHE A 63 12.19 11.47 0.75
N GLY A 64 12.51 12.74 0.48
CA GLY A 64 12.57 13.30 -0.87
C GLY A 64 11.25 13.30 -1.62
N HIS A 65 10.10 13.26 -0.92
CA HIS A 65 8.81 13.35 -1.59
C HIS A 65 8.70 14.70 -2.30
N ILE A 66 8.27 14.68 -3.57
CA ILE A 66 8.00 15.92 -4.30
C ILE A 66 6.84 16.62 -3.59
N ALA A 67 7.02 17.88 -3.23
CA ALA A 67 5.96 18.70 -2.67
C ALA A 67 4.83 18.81 -3.71
N HIS A 68 3.71 18.13 -3.45
CA HIS A 68 2.46 18.40 -4.15
C HIS A 68 1.96 19.78 -3.69
N TYR A 69 1.27 20.52 -4.58
CA TYR A 69 0.85 21.91 -4.34
C TYR A 69 0.19 22.16 -2.97
N ASP A 70 -0.51 21.17 -2.41
CA ASP A 70 -1.03 21.18 -1.04
C ASP A 70 -1.07 19.77 -0.40
N HIS A 71 -1.46 19.71 0.88
CA HIS A 71 -1.60 18.45 1.61
C HIS A 71 -2.69 17.53 1.04
N ASN A 72 -3.74 18.07 0.41
CA ASN A 72 -4.82 17.26 -0.16
C ASN A 72 -4.30 16.47 -1.36
N GLY A 73 -3.61 17.15 -2.28
CA GLY A 73 -3.01 16.53 -3.47
C GLY A 73 -1.94 15.51 -3.11
N PHE A 74 -1.16 15.76 -2.06
CA PHE A 74 -0.22 14.76 -1.54
C PHE A 74 -0.95 13.50 -1.07
N TYR A 75 -2.01 13.67 -0.27
CA TYR A 75 -2.78 12.56 0.24
C TYR A 75 -3.46 11.76 -0.89
N GLU A 76 -4.03 12.45 -1.86
CA GLU A 76 -4.69 11.83 -3.01
C GLU A 76 -3.71 11.02 -3.86
N THR A 77 -2.49 11.54 -4.05
CA THR A 77 -1.45 10.87 -4.82
C THR A 77 -1.02 9.55 -4.18
N PHE A 78 -0.79 9.55 -2.86
CA PHE A 78 -0.18 8.41 -2.20
C PHE A 78 -1.16 7.51 -1.44
N PHE A 79 -2.20 8.04 -0.80
CA PHE A 79 -2.91 7.29 0.24
C PHE A 79 -4.31 6.81 -0.12
N LEU A 80 -4.84 7.17 -1.31
CA LEU A 80 -6.15 6.69 -1.78
C LEU A 80 -6.13 5.32 -2.46
N SER A 81 -4.98 4.85 -2.95
CA SER A 81 -4.87 3.58 -3.66
C SER A 81 -3.76 2.72 -3.09
N ALA A 82 -3.90 1.39 -3.19
CA ALA A 82 -2.86 0.46 -2.78
C ALA A 82 -1.52 0.73 -3.52
N ARG A 83 -1.59 1.01 -4.84
CA ARG A 83 -0.43 1.38 -5.66
C ARG A 83 0.27 2.64 -5.14
N GLY A 84 -0.50 3.67 -4.79
CA GLY A 84 0.06 4.90 -4.20
C GLY A 84 0.77 4.63 -2.87
N LYS A 85 0.15 3.80 -2.01
CA LYS A 85 0.71 3.47 -0.68
C LYS A 85 2.02 2.68 -0.84
N ILE A 86 2.07 1.77 -1.80
CA ILE A 86 3.28 1.03 -2.18
C ILE A 86 4.35 1.99 -2.68
N ALA A 87 4.04 2.89 -3.61
CA ALA A 87 4.99 3.85 -4.15
C ALA A 87 5.56 4.78 -3.06
N PHE A 88 4.72 5.23 -2.11
CA PHE A 88 5.16 5.99 -0.95
C PHE A 88 6.16 5.20 -0.10
N LEU A 89 5.82 3.96 0.27
CA LEU A 89 6.69 3.11 1.08
C LEU A 89 8.00 2.75 0.36
N GLU A 90 7.94 2.45 -0.94
CA GLU A 90 9.11 2.22 -1.80
C GLU A 90 10.05 3.42 -1.80
N GLN A 91 9.50 4.62 -1.96
CA GLN A 91 10.27 5.83 -1.90
C GLN A 91 10.93 6.02 -0.53
N CYS A 92 10.17 5.86 0.56
CA CYS A 92 10.73 5.94 1.91
C CYS A 92 11.90 4.95 2.07
N VAL A 93 11.68 3.65 1.80
CA VAL A 93 12.70 2.63 2.08
C VAL A 93 13.94 2.73 1.18
N ASN A 94 13.85 3.37 0.02
CA ASN A 94 14.98 3.57 -0.88
C ASN A 94 15.69 4.91 -0.68
N TRP A 95 15.19 5.76 0.21
CA TRP A 95 15.76 7.07 0.45
C TRP A 95 17.15 6.99 1.09
N PRO A 96 18.19 7.63 0.52
CA PRO A 96 19.56 7.56 1.06
C PRO A 96 19.78 8.30 2.40
N CYS A 97 18.81 9.09 2.87
CA CYS A 97 18.88 9.87 4.11
C CYS A 97 20.02 10.90 4.11
N PHE A 98 20.00 11.83 3.15
CA PHE A 98 21.06 12.83 2.98
C PHE A 98 21.05 13.90 4.08
N GLY A 99 22.24 14.46 4.36
CA GLY A 99 22.42 15.65 5.19
C GLY A 99 22.95 15.38 6.60
N ASP A 100 23.02 16.45 7.40
CA ASP A 100 23.51 16.45 8.77
C ASP A 100 22.32 16.52 9.75
N PRO A 101 22.24 15.64 10.76
CA PRO A 101 21.09 15.58 11.67
C PRO A 101 20.89 16.84 12.53
N THR A 102 21.88 17.73 12.63
CA THR A 102 21.74 19.06 13.26
C THR A 102 20.99 20.08 12.39
N THR A 103 20.83 19.79 11.10
CA THR A 103 20.18 20.70 10.12
C THR A 103 19.08 20.02 9.32
N THR A 104 19.02 18.68 9.31
CA THR A 104 18.02 17.88 8.60
C THR A 104 17.40 16.81 9.51
N TYR A 105 16.45 16.07 8.95
CA TYR A 105 15.76 14.93 9.58
C TYR A 105 16.39 13.58 9.20
N CYS A 106 17.63 13.54 8.72
CA CYS A 106 18.24 12.31 8.18
C CYS A 106 18.37 11.18 9.23
N ASP A 107 18.49 11.52 10.52
CA ASP A 107 18.45 10.60 11.64
C ASP A 107 17.06 9.97 11.82
N VAL A 108 16.01 10.78 11.77
CA VAL A 108 14.60 10.32 11.76
C VAL A 108 14.32 9.43 10.56
N GLU A 109 14.71 9.87 9.36
CA GLU A 109 14.50 9.11 8.12
C GLU A 109 15.14 7.73 8.23
N ARG A 110 16.39 7.66 8.69
CA ARG A 110 17.13 6.40 8.87
C ARG A 110 16.44 5.48 9.88
N ALA A 111 15.99 6.02 11.02
CA ALA A 111 15.32 5.25 12.06
C ALA A 111 13.96 4.69 11.58
N VAL A 112 13.17 5.53 10.90
CA VAL A 112 11.89 5.18 10.28
C VAL A 112 12.10 4.10 9.22
N ILE A 113 13.05 4.27 8.31
CA ILE A 113 13.33 3.30 7.24
C ILE A 113 13.78 1.96 7.81
N ALA A 114 14.65 1.96 8.80
CA ALA A 114 15.07 0.75 9.50
C ALA A 114 13.86 0.01 10.10
N ARG A 115 12.91 0.75 10.68
CA ARG A 115 11.68 0.20 11.24
C ARG A 115 10.77 -0.39 10.17
N LEU A 116 10.53 0.34 9.06
CA LEU A 116 9.71 -0.13 7.94
C LEU A 116 10.29 -1.40 7.30
N ARG A 117 11.62 -1.45 7.11
CA ARG A 117 12.33 -2.63 6.60
C ARG A 117 12.21 -3.81 7.56
N ARG A 118 12.44 -3.60 8.86
CA ARG A 118 12.32 -4.66 9.88
C ARG A 118 10.90 -5.24 9.95
N ALA A 119 9.88 -4.41 9.79
CA ALA A 119 8.48 -4.83 9.75
C ALA A 119 8.09 -5.51 8.42
N ASN A 120 8.95 -5.42 7.40
CA ASN A 120 8.73 -5.92 6.04
C ASN A 120 7.39 -5.47 5.42
N ILE A 121 6.93 -4.27 5.78
CA ILE A 121 5.58 -3.81 5.46
C ILE A 121 5.36 -3.63 3.95
N LEU A 122 6.39 -3.19 3.22
CA LEU A 122 6.31 -3.00 1.78
C LEU A 122 5.96 -4.32 1.07
N THR A 123 6.72 -5.37 1.36
CA THR A 123 6.49 -6.72 0.80
C THR A 123 5.11 -7.26 1.19
N LEU A 124 4.67 -7.00 2.42
CA LEU A 124 3.35 -7.43 2.88
C LEU A 124 2.24 -6.72 2.08
N LEU A 125 2.35 -5.41 1.86
CA LEU A 125 1.35 -4.65 1.11
C LEU A 125 1.34 -5.03 -0.38
N GLN A 126 2.51 -5.24 -0.98
CA GLN A 126 2.64 -5.73 -2.36
C GLN A 126 1.99 -7.11 -2.53
N SER A 127 2.22 -8.05 -1.59
CA SER A 127 1.64 -9.39 -1.65
C SER A 127 0.12 -9.37 -1.48
N GLN A 128 -0.42 -8.57 -0.55
CA GLN A 128 -1.86 -8.38 -0.38
C GLN A 128 -2.51 -7.83 -1.65
N THR A 129 -1.93 -6.76 -2.22
CA THR A 129 -2.44 -6.15 -3.46
C THR A 129 -2.43 -7.13 -4.63
N THR A 130 -1.40 -7.97 -4.74
CA THR A 130 -1.30 -8.99 -5.79
C THR A 130 -2.38 -10.06 -5.64
N VAL A 131 -2.67 -10.50 -4.42
CA VAL A 131 -3.73 -11.48 -4.14
C VAL A 131 -5.11 -10.92 -4.48
N GLU A 132 -5.39 -9.68 -4.07
CA GLU A 132 -6.65 -8.99 -4.36
C GLU A 132 -6.85 -8.79 -5.86
N GLN A 133 -5.81 -8.35 -6.58
CA GLN A 133 -5.85 -8.17 -8.03
C GLN A 133 -6.16 -9.49 -8.74
N ARG A 134 -5.47 -10.58 -8.36
CA ARG A 134 -5.71 -11.90 -8.95
C ARG A 134 -7.15 -12.38 -8.72
N ALA A 135 -7.70 -12.16 -7.53
CA ALA A 135 -9.08 -12.51 -7.22
C ALA A 135 -10.07 -11.72 -8.09
N ALA A 136 -9.83 -10.41 -8.28
CA ALA A 136 -10.63 -9.56 -9.16
C ALA A 136 -10.56 -10.00 -10.63
N ASP A 137 -9.36 -10.33 -11.12
CA ASP A 137 -9.15 -10.79 -12.49
C ASP A 137 -9.86 -12.12 -12.76
N LEU A 138 -9.82 -13.06 -11.81
CA LEU A 138 -10.54 -14.34 -11.91
C LEU A 138 -12.05 -14.15 -11.90
N ALA A 139 -12.58 -13.24 -11.08
CA ALA A 139 -14.00 -12.92 -11.06
C ALA A 139 -14.46 -12.26 -12.38
N LEU A 140 -13.65 -11.35 -12.93
CA LEU A 140 -13.91 -10.76 -14.23
C LEU A 140 -13.89 -11.83 -15.34
N LEU A 141 -12.91 -12.71 -15.32
CA LEU A 141 -12.82 -13.83 -16.27
C LEU A 141 -14.07 -14.71 -16.19
N ALA A 142 -14.49 -15.13 -15.00
CA ALA A 142 -15.70 -15.94 -14.82
C ALA A 142 -16.95 -15.25 -15.39
N ARG A 143 -17.09 -13.94 -15.16
CA ARG A 143 -18.19 -13.13 -15.71
C ARG A 143 -18.14 -13.06 -17.24
N LEU A 144 -16.95 -12.87 -17.82
CA LEU A 144 -16.77 -12.81 -19.27
C LEU A 144 -17.07 -14.17 -19.91
N LYS A 145 -16.60 -15.27 -19.33
CA LYS A 145 -16.91 -16.63 -19.78
C LYS A 145 -18.42 -16.88 -19.79
N ALA A 146 -19.11 -16.56 -18.69
CA ALA A 146 -20.56 -16.72 -18.61
C ALA A 146 -21.36 -15.90 -19.65
N ARG A 147 -20.82 -14.76 -20.11
CA ARG A 147 -21.49 -13.89 -21.09
C ARG A 147 -21.22 -14.30 -22.53
N TYR A 148 -20.02 -14.80 -22.82
CA TYR A 148 -19.53 -14.93 -24.20
C TYR A 148 -19.15 -16.35 -24.61
N GLU A 149 -19.05 -17.31 -23.69
CA GLU A 149 -18.95 -18.71 -24.10
C GLU A 149 -20.33 -19.19 -24.56
N PRO A 150 -20.45 -19.72 -25.79
CA PRO A 150 -21.69 -20.33 -26.24
C PRO A 150 -22.02 -21.50 -25.31
N ALA A 151 -23.28 -21.62 -24.89
CA ALA A 151 -23.75 -22.82 -24.21
C ALA A 151 -23.35 -24.04 -25.06
N PRO A 152 -22.88 -25.15 -24.45
CA PRO A 152 -22.64 -26.36 -25.21
C PRO A 152 -23.95 -26.68 -25.92
N THR A 153 -23.94 -26.53 -27.25
CA THR A 153 -25.02 -27.00 -28.09
C THR A 153 -25.10 -28.49 -27.81
N SER A 154 -26.12 -28.89 -27.04
CA SER A 154 -26.58 -30.26 -27.03
C SER A 154 -27.10 -30.54 -28.44
N SER A 155 -26.17 -30.83 -29.36
CA SER A 155 -26.48 -31.56 -30.56
C SER A 155 -26.88 -32.95 -30.10
N THR A 156 -28.14 -33.09 -29.68
CA THR A 156 -28.82 -34.37 -29.80
C THR A 156 -28.67 -34.73 -31.28
N PRO A 157 -27.93 -35.79 -31.66
CA PRO A 157 -27.89 -36.17 -33.05
C PRO A 157 -29.33 -36.46 -33.45
N ALA A 158 -29.86 -35.67 -34.38
CA ALA A 158 -31.17 -35.95 -34.96
C ALA A 158 -31.14 -37.41 -35.43
N PRO A 159 -32.15 -38.23 -35.12
CA PRO A 159 -32.19 -39.60 -35.62
C PRO A 159 -32.02 -39.53 -37.14
N SER A 160 -31.04 -40.28 -37.65
CA SER A 160 -30.71 -40.25 -39.07
C SER A 160 -31.96 -40.65 -39.86
N LEU A 161 -32.24 -39.91 -40.93
CA LEU A 161 -33.32 -40.21 -41.87
C LEU A 161 -33.17 -41.60 -42.53
N PHE A 162 -32.02 -42.25 -42.33
CA PHE A 162 -31.71 -43.61 -42.74
C PHE A 162 -32.45 -44.69 -41.94
N SER A 163 -32.95 -44.40 -40.73
CA SER A 163 -33.69 -45.38 -39.91
C SER A 163 -35.17 -45.51 -40.28
N LEU A 164 -35.67 -44.74 -41.26
CA LEU A 164 -37.09 -44.71 -41.66
C LEU A 164 -37.39 -45.43 -42.99
N LEU A 165 -36.38 -46.04 -43.63
CA LEU A 165 -36.53 -46.77 -44.91
C LEU A 165 -36.41 -48.29 -44.78
N GLU A 166 -36.09 -48.82 -43.60
CA GLU A 166 -36.10 -50.27 -43.33
C GLU A 166 -37.32 -50.67 -42.50
N GLY A 167 -38.51 -50.51 -43.08
CA GLY A 167 -39.75 -50.83 -42.40
C GLY A 167 -40.89 -51.13 -43.35
N THR A 168 -41.20 -52.42 -43.46
CA THR A 168 -42.44 -53.07 -43.94
C THR A 168 -42.60 -53.32 -45.45
N PRO A 169 -43.36 -54.37 -45.83
CA PRO A 169 -43.34 -55.77 -45.35
C PRO A 169 -43.01 -56.78 -46.47
#